data_AF-A0A934WQP6-F1
#
_entry.id   AF-A0A934WQP6-F1
#
_cell.length_a   1.000
_cell.length_b   1.000
_cell.length_c   1.000
_cell.angle_alpha   90.00
_cell.angle_beta   90.00
_cell.angle_gamma   90.00
#
_symmetry.space_group_name_H-M   'P 1'
#
loop_
_entity.id
_entity.type
_entity.pdbx_description
1 polymer ?
#
loop_
_entity_poly.entity_id
_entity_poly.type
_entity_poly.pdbx_seq_one_letter_code
_entity_poly.pdbx_strand_id
1 'polypeptide(L)' 'MFTWISNNIGTIIICAVLIAIVTAIIVSMIKKKKQGKSVVCSCGNCKHCAMSGSCHKQ' A
#
# COMPACT_ATOMS: atom_id res chain seq x y z
N MET A 1 -28.38 24.27 -15.18
CA MET A 1 -27.52 23.06 -15.02
C MET A 1 -26.33 23.32 -14.09
N PHE A 2 -25.61 24.45 -14.21
CA PHE A 2 -24.53 24.82 -13.28
C PHE A 2 -24.94 25.02 -11.81
N THR A 3 -26.20 25.39 -11.54
CA THR A 3 -26.72 25.58 -10.16
C THR A 3 -26.71 24.31 -9.31
N TRP A 4 -26.83 23.14 -9.94
CA TRP A 4 -26.79 21.85 -9.23
C TRP A 4 -25.36 21.52 -8.80
N ILE A 5 -24.38 21.86 -9.65
CA ILE A 5 -22.97 21.69 -9.36
C ILE A 5 -22.54 22.65 -8.24
N SER A 6 -23.02 23.90 -8.23
CA SER A 6 -22.71 24.87 -7.16
C SER A 6 -23.33 24.49 -5.82
N ASN A 7 -24.58 24.00 -5.80
CA ASN A 7 -25.23 23.56 -4.55
C ASN A 7 -24.59 22.30 -3.95
N ASN A 8 -24.05 21.42 -4.80
CA ASN A 8 -23.44 20.16 -4.36
C ASN A 8 -21.91 20.20 -4.37
N ILE A 9 -21.31 21.39 -4.51
CA ILE A 9 -19.85 21.53 -4.64
C ILE A 9 -19.12 21.03 -3.40
N GLY A 10 -19.70 21.23 -2.21
CA GLY A 10 -19.18 20.72 -0.94
C GLY A 10 -19.14 19.19 -0.92
N THR A 11 -20.23 18.55 -1.32
CA THR A 11 -20.32 17.08 -1.42
C THR A 11 -19.31 16.51 -2.40
N ILE A 12 -19.13 17.16 -3.56
CA ILE A 12 -18.13 16.76 -4.57
C ILE A 12 -16.71 16.81 -3.99
N ILE A 13 -16.37 17.89 -3.28
CA ILE A 13 -15.06 18.05 -2.63
C ILE A 13 -14.84 16.97 -1.56
N ILE A 14 -15.84 16.71 -0.71
CA ILE A 14 -15.76 15.67 0.33
C ILE A 14 -15.53 14.29 -0.32
N CYS A 15 -16.31 13.95 -1.35
CA CYS A 15 -16.13 12.70 -2.09
C CYS A 15 -14.73 12.60 -2.71
N ALA A 16 -14.21 13.67 -3.32
CA ALA A 16 -12.87 13.69 -3.90
C ALA A 16 -11.78 13.43 -2.85
N VAL A 17 -11.88 14.07 -1.67
CA VAL A 17 -10.94 13.88 -0.55
C VAL A 17 -11.00 12.44 -0.04
N LEU A 18 -12.19 11.88 0.16
CA LEU A 18 -12.37 10.50 0.61
C LEU A 18 -11.73 9.51 -0.38
N ILE A 19 -11.96 9.68 -1.68
CA ILE A 19 -11.36 8.85 -2.72
C ILE A 19 -9.83 8.96 -2.67
N ALA A 20 -9.28 10.17 -2.55
CA ALA A 20 -7.84 10.39 -2.46
C ALA A 20 -7.23 9.65 -1.26
N ILE A 21 -7.87 9.73 -0.07
CA ILE A 21 -7.42 9.03 1.14
C ILE A 21 -7.44 7.52 0.95
N VAL A 22 -8.55 6.96 0.46
CA VAL A 22 -8.69 5.52 0.21
C VAL A 22 -7.62 5.03 -0.78
N THR A 23 -7.40 5.79 -1.86
CA THR A 23 -6.38 5.46 -2.87
C THR A 23 -4.98 5.50 -2.28
N ALA A 24 -4.68 6.51 -1.45
CA ALA A 24 -3.39 6.63 -0.76
C ALA A 24 -3.14 5.47 0.21
N ILE A 25 -4.17 5.01 0.93
CA ILE A 25 -4.08 3.83 1.81
C ILE A 25 -3.77 2.58 0.97
N ILE A 26 -4.53 2.33 -0.10
CA ILE A 26 -4.33 1.16 -0.98
C ILE A 26 -2.92 1.17 -1.58
N VAL A 27 -2.47 2.32 -2.12
CA VAL A 27 -1.12 2.48 -2.67
C VAL A 27 -0.08 2.26 -1.59
N SER A 28 -0.28 2.78 -0.39
CA SER A 28 0.64 2.57 0.74
C SER A 28 0.68 1.10 1.14
N MET A 29 -0.44 0.39 1.16
CA MET A 29 -0.48 -1.05 1.41
C MET A 29 0.25 -1.84 0.32
N ILE A 30 0.06 -1.49 -0.96
CA ILE A 30 0.76 -2.13 -2.08
C ILE A 30 2.27 -1.84 -2.01
N LYS A 31 2.66 -0.60 -1.71
CA LYS A 31 4.07 -0.21 -1.54
C LYS A 31 4.68 -0.91 -0.34
N LYS A 32 3.99 -0.99 0.79
CA LYS A 32 4.42 -1.75 1.98
C LYS A 32 4.49 -3.25 1.70
N LYS A 33 3.57 -3.81 0.90
CA LYS A 33 3.64 -5.20 0.43
C LYS A 33 4.84 -5.43 -0.48
N LYS A 34 5.14 -4.48 -1.39
CA LYS A 34 6.34 -4.50 -2.24
C LYS A 34 7.64 -4.29 -1.45
N GLN A 35 7.61 -3.48 -0.40
CA GLN A 35 8.76 -3.17 0.47
C GLN A 35 8.93 -4.14 1.64
N GLY A 36 7.99 -5.07 1.88
CA GLY A 36 7.84 -5.78 3.15
C GLY A 36 7.85 -7.31 3.09
N LYS A 37 8.21 -7.96 1.98
CA LYS A 37 8.55 -9.41 1.96
C LYS A 37 9.69 -9.79 0.99
N SER A 38 10.76 -8.99 0.95
CA SER A 38 12.12 -9.56 0.94
C SER A 38 12.74 -9.40 2.31
N VAL A 39 12.06 -9.93 3.34
CA VAL A 39 12.75 -10.42 4.54
C VAL A 39 13.45 -11.76 4.23
N VAL A 40 13.25 -12.28 3.01
CA VAL A 40 13.96 -13.43 2.46
C VAL A 40 15.26 -12.92 1.83
N CYS A 41 16.32 -13.02 2.62
CA CYS A 41 17.69 -13.18 2.16
C CYS A 41 18.34 -11.87 1.62
N SER A 42 18.38 -10.80 2.43
CA SER A 42 19.55 -9.91 2.46
C SER A 42 20.67 -10.71 3.13
N CYS A 43 21.44 -11.39 2.29
CA CYS A 43 22.36 -12.46 2.65
C CYS A 43 23.58 -11.91 3.40
N GLY A 44 23.46 -11.79 4.72
CA GLY A 44 24.58 -11.45 5.61
C GLY A 44 24.60 -12.26 6.92
N ASN A 45 23.44 -12.68 7.46
CA ASN A 45 23.38 -13.40 8.74
C ASN A 45 22.16 -14.34 8.84
N CYS A 46 22.07 -15.35 7.96
CA CYS A 46 21.04 -16.39 7.99
C CYS A 46 21.26 -17.45 9.10
N LYS A 47 21.45 -17.04 10.37
CA LYS A 47 21.57 -17.98 11.51
C LYS A 47 20.28 -18.12 12.35
N HIS A 48 19.30 -17.24 12.16
CA HIS A 48 18.01 -17.29 12.86
C HIS A 48 16.85 -16.93 11.92
N CYS A 49 16.84 -17.51 10.72
CA CYS A 49 15.73 -17.37 9.79
C CYS A 49 14.83 -18.61 9.92
N ALA A 50 13.54 -18.42 10.21
CA ALA A 50 12.53 -19.50 10.28
C ALA A 50 12.39 -20.29 8.96
N MET A 51 12.94 -19.78 7.85
CA MET A 51 13.00 -20.39 6.52
C MET A 51 14.42 -20.85 6.12
N SER A 52 15.35 -20.99 7.07
CA SER A 52 16.75 -21.39 6.81
C SER A 52 16.88 -22.73 6.07
N GLY A 53 15.91 -23.65 6.24
CA GLY A 53 15.90 -24.95 5.56
C GLY A 53 15.45 -24.91 4.10
N SER A 54 15.00 -23.76 3.59
CA SER A 54 14.49 -23.62 2.22
C SER A 54 15.21 -22.55 1.39
N CYS A 55 15.97 -21.62 2.00
CA CYS A 55 16.73 -20.60 1.25
C CYS A 55 18.00 -21.17 0.57
N HIS A 56 18.43 -22.40 0.91
CA HIS A 56 19.48 -23.14 0.19
C HIS A 56 18.98 -24.54 -0.15
N LYS A 57 18.38 -24.70 -1.32
CA LYS A 57 18.13 -26.01 -1.92
C LYS A 57 18.64 -25.97 -3.36
N GLN A 58 19.94 -26.26 -3.47
CA GLN A 58 20.79 -26.45 -4.65
C GLN A 58 20.85 -25.29 -5.66
#